data_AF-A0A9W9C749-F1
#
_entry.id   AF-A0A9W9C749-F1
#
_cell.length_a   1.000
_cell.length_b   1.000
_cell.length_c   1.000
_cell.angle_alpha   90.00
_cell.angle_beta   90.00
_cell.angle_gamma   90.00
#
_symmetry.space_group_name_H-M   'P 1'
#
loop_
_entity.id
_entity.type
_entity.pdbx_description
1 polymer ?
#
loop_
_entity_poly.entity_id
_entity_poly.type
_entity_poly.pdbx_seq_one_letter_code
_entity_poly.pdbx_strand_id
1 'polypeptide(L)'
;MTNYLRRKQQPEFMGEPSPPESIIDEHLRNLTPGAMISAAPPRPRNRLSYALSAYCRYNHFFGTGSHLWPISLLNPPSTPDYIPPTIIIHGDKDTAVSIDDSRAFVKKVGEVMGEKGAEVKLVEREGEDHGFDMDASEGEEWVREVMQWVEERWIG
;
A
#
# COMPACT_ATOMS: atom_id res chain seq x y z
N MET A 1 10.55 8.47 3.89
CA MET A 1 10.20 7.08 4.20
C MET A 1 9.39 7.09 5.46
N THR A 2 8.10 6.80 5.33
CA THR A 2 7.17 7.02 6.44
C THR A 2 7.02 5.75 7.27
N ASN A 3 7.42 5.80 8.53
CA ASN A 3 6.99 4.86 9.57
C ASN A 3 5.71 5.36 10.25
N TYR A 4 4.87 6.06 9.48
CA TYR A 4 3.62 6.66 9.92
C TYR A 4 2.72 6.92 8.70
N LEU A 5 1.46 6.50 8.76
CA LEU A 5 0.48 6.83 7.72
C LEU A 5 -0.10 8.21 8.03
N ARG A 6 0.54 9.27 7.54
CA ARG A 6 0.00 10.64 7.60
C ARG A 6 0.01 11.26 6.22
N ARG A 7 -1.15 11.71 5.78
CA ARG A 7 -1.27 12.55 4.58
C ARG A 7 -1.60 13.98 4.98
N LYS A 8 -1.13 14.94 4.20
CA LYS A 8 -1.61 16.32 4.32
C LYS A 8 -3.08 16.35 3.87
N GLN A 9 -3.91 17.09 4.61
CA GLN A 9 -5.27 17.38 4.16
C GLN A 9 -5.22 18.16 2.86
N GLN A 10 -6.04 17.74 1.91
CA GLN A 10 -6.22 18.36 0.61
C GLN A 10 -7.68 18.77 0.46
N PRO A 11 -8.02 19.82 -0.31
CA PRO A 11 -9.41 20.17 -0.56
C PRO A 11 -10.16 19.03 -1.29
N GLU A 12 -9.46 18.28 -2.12
CA GLU A 12 -10.00 17.20 -2.94
C GLU A 12 -9.28 15.87 -2.69
N PHE A 13 -10.00 14.78 -2.90
CA PHE A 13 -9.49 13.41 -2.87
C PHE A 13 -10.25 12.58 -3.92
N MET A 14 -9.52 11.99 -4.87
CA MET A 14 -10.09 11.21 -5.99
C MET A 14 -11.17 11.98 -6.78
N GLY A 15 -10.91 13.25 -7.09
CA GLY A 15 -11.81 14.11 -7.88
C GLY A 15 -13.07 14.61 -7.14
N GLU A 16 -13.18 14.34 -5.85
CA GLU A 16 -14.30 14.78 -5.01
C GLU A 16 -13.81 15.63 -3.82
N PRO A 17 -14.69 16.42 -3.16
CA PRO A 17 -14.36 17.05 -1.89
C PRO A 17 -13.89 16.03 -0.85
N SER A 18 -12.74 16.32 -0.23
CA SER A 18 -12.16 15.47 0.81
C SER A 18 -13.15 15.27 1.97
N PRO A 19 -13.27 14.04 2.51
CA PRO A 19 -14.20 13.78 3.61
C PRO A 19 -13.78 14.52 4.89
N PRO A 20 -14.75 14.99 5.69
CA PRO A 20 -14.49 15.54 7.02
C PRO A 20 -14.07 14.42 7.99
N GLU A 21 -13.45 14.77 9.13
CA GLU A 21 -13.08 13.81 10.17
C GLU A 21 -14.29 13.01 10.69
N SER A 22 -15.46 13.64 10.75
CA SER A 22 -16.70 13.07 11.30
C SER A 22 -17.14 11.76 10.64
N ILE A 23 -16.69 11.47 9.41
CA ILE A 23 -16.98 10.20 8.73
C ILE A 23 -16.48 8.99 9.52
N ILE A 24 -15.40 9.15 10.31
CA ILE A 24 -14.84 8.10 11.16
C ILE A 24 -15.83 7.77 12.28
N ASP A 25 -16.27 8.78 13.01
CA ASP A 25 -17.17 8.59 14.15
C ASP A 25 -18.57 8.17 13.71
N GLU A 26 -19.03 8.64 12.55
CA GLU A 26 -20.26 8.16 11.91
C GLU A 26 -20.16 6.69 11.52
N HIS A 27 -19.04 6.26 10.93
CA HIS A 27 -18.82 4.87 10.60
C HIS A 27 -18.88 3.99 11.85
N LEU A 28 -18.19 4.39 12.93
CA LEU A 28 -18.18 3.65 14.20
C LEU A 28 -19.58 3.52 14.81
N ARG A 29 -20.41 4.57 14.77
CA ARG A 29 -21.80 4.53 15.29
C ARG A 29 -22.70 3.55 14.53
N ASN A 30 -22.40 3.33 13.25
CA ASN A 30 -23.18 2.48 12.36
C ASN A 30 -22.62 1.06 12.23
N LEU A 31 -21.58 0.70 12.99
CA LEU A 31 -21.07 -0.66 13.02
C LEU A 31 -22.08 -1.60 13.69
N THR A 32 -22.42 -2.68 13.00
CA THR A 32 -23.18 -3.80 13.57
C THR A 32 -22.21 -4.75 14.29
N PRO A 33 -22.29 -4.90 15.63
CA PRO A 33 -21.41 -5.82 16.34
C PRO A 33 -21.51 -7.25 15.80
N GLY A 34 -20.36 -7.87 15.55
CA GLY A 34 -20.28 -9.22 14.99
C GLY A 34 -20.51 -9.33 13.49
N ALA A 35 -20.80 -8.23 12.78
CA ALA A 35 -20.89 -8.27 11.32
C ALA A 35 -19.50 -8.52 10.71
N MET A 36 -19.42 -9.51 9.82
CA MET A 36 -18.24 -9.75 8.99
C MET A 36 -18.46 -9.15 7.60
N ILE A 37 -17.51 -8.31 7.17
CA ILE A 37 -17.51 -7.71 5.84
C ILE A 37 -16.41 -8.39 5.04
N SER A 38 -16.78 -9.30 4.15
CA SER A 38 -15.83 -10.00 3.26
C SER A 38 -15.62 -9.27 1.92
N ALA A 39 -16.46 -8.29 1.60
CA ALA A 39 -16.32 -7.45 0.41
C ALA A 39 -16.89 -6.06 0.70
N ALA A 40 -16.25 -5.02 0.15
CA ALA A 40 -16.72 -3.65 0.24
C ALA A 40 -16.38 -2.89 -1.04
N PRO A 41 -17.29 -2.05 -1.57
CA PRO A 41 -16.95 -1.15 -2.67
C PRO A 41 -15.77 -0.24 -2.28
N PRO A 42 -14.81 0.03 -3.18
CA PRO A 42 -13.64 0.84 -2.87
C PRO A 42 -14.01 2.24 -2.37
N ARG A 43 -14.99 2.90 -3.01
CA ARG A 43 -15.33 4.31 -2.72
C ARG A 43 -15.59 4.63 -1.23
N PRO A 44 -16.53 3.97 -0.52
CA PRO A 44 -16.73 4.21 0.91
C PRO A 44 -15.50 3.91 1.78
N ARG A 45 -14.66 2.93 1.40
CA ARG A 45 -13.48 2.54 2.18
C ARG A 45 -12.29 3.47 1.94
N ASN A 46 -12.11 3.96 0.72
CA ASN A 46 -11.08 4.94 0.38
C ASN A 46 -11.30 6.25 1.16
N ARG A 47 -12.55 6.70 1.32
CA ARG A 47 -12.87 7.90 2.10
C ARG A 47 -12.54 7.73 3.59
N LEU A 48 -12.79 6.54 4.17
CA LEU A 48 -12.38 6.24 5.55
C LEU A 48 -10.85 6.16 5.68
N SER A 49 -10.17 5.51 4.74
CA SER A 49 -8.70 5.44 4.71
C SER A 49 -8.05 6.83 4.62
N TYR A 50 -8.59 7.70 3.76
CA TYR A 50 -8.21 9.10 3.70
C TYR A 50 -8.39 9.78 5.05
N ALA A 51 -9.58 9.67 5.68
CA ALA A 51 -9.84 10.35 6.93
C ALA A 51 -8.90 9.87 8.05
N LEU A 52 -8.65 8.56 8.15
CA LEU A 52 -7.72 7.99 9.12
C LEU A 52 -6.31 8.56 9.00
N SER A 53 -5.83 8.74 7.77
CA SER A 53 -4.48 9.26 7.48
C SER A 53 -4.40 10.79 7.55
N ALA A 54 -5.45 11.52 7.13
CA ALA A 54 -5.47 12.98 7.07
C ALA A 54 -5.72 13.63 8.45
N TYR A 55 -6.46 12.95 9.33
CA TYR A 55 -6.79 13.42 10.68
C TYR A 55 -6.00 12.71 11.78
N CYS A 56 -4.93 11.99 11.42
CA CYS A 56 -4.04 11.31 12.37
C CYS A 56 -4.75 10.28 13.28
N ARG A 57 -5.83 9.67 12.79
CA ARG A 57 -6.63 8.68 13.53
C ARG A 57 -6.18 7.24 13.30
N TYR A 58 -5.30 6.99 12.32
CA TYR A 58 -4.74 5.66 12.08
C TYR A 58 -4.09 5.07 13.35
N ASN A 59 -3.17 5.80 13.97
CA ASN A 59 -2.46 5.31 15.16
C ASN A 59 -3.35 5.19 16.40
N HIS A 60 -4.48 5.89 16.46
CA HIS A 60 -5.44 5.75 17.56
C HIS A 60 -6.07 4.33 17.54
N PHE A 61 -6.36 3.79 16.36
CA PHE A 61 -7.00 2.48 16.23
C PHE A 61 -6.01 1.33 16.10
N PHE A 62 -4.92 1.52 15.35
CA PHE A 62 -3.97 0.46 15.03
C PHE A 62 -2.71 0.47 15.92
N GLY A 63 -2.49 1.56 16.67
CA GLY A 63 -1.31 1.75 17.51
C GLY A 63 -0.12 2.36 16.77
N THR A 64 1.05 2.32 17.40
CA THR A 64 2.29 2.93 16.90
C THR A 64 3.45 1.93 16.81
N GLY A 65 3.14 0.63 16.83
CA GLY A 65 4.15 -0.42 16.82
C GLY A 65 4.92 -0.44 15.50
N SER A 66 6.21 -0.76 15.57
CA SER A 66 7.06 -0.91 14.37
C SER A 66 6.57 -2.00 13.41
N HIS A 67 5.87 -3.01 13.94
CA HIS A 67 5.28 -4.10 13.16
C HIS A 67 4.20 -3.64 12.17
N LEU A 68 3.68 -2.42 12.29
CA LEU A 68 2.71 -1.84 11.35
C LEU A 68 3.35 -1.37 10.03
N TRP A 69 4.68 -1.30 9.97
CA TRP A 69 5.42 -0.75 8.83
C TRP A 69 6.31 -1.83 8.22
N PRO A 70 6.05 -2.30 6.98
CA PRO A 70 6.82 -3.36 6.35
C PRO A 70 8.34 -3.08 6.35
N ILE A 71 8.72 -1.83 6.14
CA ILE A 71 10.14 -1.43 6.13
C ILE A 71 10.82 -1.60 7.49
N SER A 72 10.07 -1.47 8.59
CA SER A 72 10.63 -1.62 9.93
C SER A 72 10.92 -3.09 10.25
N LEU A 73 10.27 -4.03 9.58
CA LEU A 73 10.57 -5.46 9.70
C LEU A 73 11.93 -5.83 9.13
N LEU A 74 12.53 -4.96 8.29
CA LEU A 74 13.87 -5.17 7.75
C LEU A 74 14.99 -4.74 8.72
N ASN A 75 14.64 -4.15 9.86
CA ASN A 75 15.62 -3.68 10.84
C ASN A 75 15.93 -4.75 11.91
N PRO A 76 17.19 -4.85 12.38
CA PRO A 76 17.53 -5.73 13.48
C PRO A 76 16.75 -5.39 14.77
N PRO A 77 16.44 -6.37 15.64
CA PRO A 77 16.68 -7.81 15.49
C PRO A 77 15.59 -8.53 14.66
N SER A 78 14.66 -7.79 14.06
CA SER A 78 13.48 -8.34 13.38
C SER A 78 13.71 -8.69 11.90
N THR A 79 14.91 -8.43 11.37
CA THR A 79 15.24 -8.71 9.97
C THR A 79 14.94 -10.18 9.63
N PRO A 80 14.10 -10.45 8.61
CA PRO A 80 13.75 -11.81 8.27
C PRO A 80 14.95 -12.57 7.70
N ASP A 81 14.90 -13.90 7.75
CA ASP A 81 15.87 -14.75 7.05
C ASP A 81 15.49 -15.02 5.60
N TYR A 82 14.23 -14.79 5.25
CA TYR A 82 13.69 -15.03 3.92
C TYR A 82 12.60 -14.02 3.58
N ILE A 83 12.62 -13.55 2.34
CA ILE A 83 11.54 -12.77 1.73
C ILE A 83 11.12 -13.54 0.48
N PRO A 84 9.84 -13.92 0.32
CA PRO A 84 9.39 -14.61 -0.89
C PRO A 84 9.56 -13.70 -2.11
N PRO A 85 9.78 -14.26 -3.32
CA PRO A 85 9.83 -13.47 -4.54
C PRO A 85 8.63 -12.53 -4.62
N THR A 86 8.87 -11.22 -4.56
CA THR A 86 7.82 -10.21 -4.43
C THR A 86 7.89 -9.24 -5.60
N ILE A 87 6.75 -8.99 -6.23
CA ILE A 87 6.60 -7.91 -7.21
C ILE A 87 5.73 -6.80 -6.61
N ILE A 88 6.18 -5.56 -6.78
CA ILE A 88 5.47 -4.35 -6.38
C ILE A 88 5.16 -3.60 -7.67
N ILE A 89 3.91 -3.22 -7.87
CA ILE A 89 3.45 -2.44 -9.03
C ILE A 89 2.97 -1.09 -8.49
N HIS A 90 3.47 0.02 -9.04
CA HIS A 90 3.18 1.36 -8.52
C HIS A 90 3.27 2.42 -9.62
N GLY A 91 2.27 3.29 -9.73
CA GLY A 91 2.34 4.49 -10.58
C GLY A 91 3.24 5.58 -9.98
N ASP A 92 4.04 6.27 -10.81
CA ASP A 92 4.98 7.27 -10.33
C ASP A 92 4.35 8.63 -9.96
N LYS A 93 3.06 8.81 -10.26
CA LYS A 93 2.23 9.97 -9.90
C LYS A 93 1.16 9.65 -8.86
N ASP A 94 1.26 8.52 -8.16
CA ASP A 94 0.29 8.13 -7.13
C ASP A 94 0.10 9.23 -6.08
N THR A 95 -1.13 9.76 -6.03
CA THR A 95 -1.55 10.86 -5.14
C THR A 95 -2.14 10.36 -3.82
N ALA A 96 -2.36 9.05 -3.68
CA ALA A 96 -2.90 8.41 -2.49
C ALA A 96 -1.80 7.86 -1.56
N VAL A 97 -0.77 7.24 -2.13
CA VAL A 97 0.40 6.67 -1.43
C VAL A 97 1.68 7.02 -2.17
N SER A 98 2.78 7.22 -1.43
CA SER A 98 4.03 7.68 -2.05
C SER A 98 4.81 6.51 -2.67
N ILE A 99 5.18 6.63 -3.94
CA ILE A 99 6.11 5.71 -4.61
C ILE A 99 7.49 5.64 -3.93
N ASP A 100 7.90 6.70 -3.23
CA ASP A 100 9.17 6.72 -2.52
C ASP A 100 9.21 5.68 -1.39
N ASP A 101 8.07 5.31 -0.80
CA ASP A 101 8.03 4.24 0.21
C ASP A 101 8.29 2.87 -0.46
N SER A 102 7.77 2.61 -1.67
CA SER A 102 8.08 1.39 -2.44
C SER A 102 9.53 1.33 -2.89
N ARG A 103 10.06 2.42 -3.48
CA ARG A 103 11.47 2.53 -3.89
C ARG A 103 12.41 2.27 -2.73
N ALA A 104 12.11 2.88 -1.59
CA ALA A 104 12.97 2.79 -0.43
C ALA A 104 12.86 1.42 0.27
N PHE A 105 11.71 0.73 0.18
CA PHE A 105 11.58 -0.68 0.57
C PHE A 105 12.44 -1.59 -0.29
N VAL A 106 12.36 -1.51 -1.62
CA VAL A 106 13.19 -2.33 -2.52
C VAL A 106 14.67 -2.09 -2.27
N LYS A 107 15.09 -0.82 -2.15
CA LYS A 107 16.47 -0.47 -1.80
C LYS A 107 16.90 -1.12 -0.48
N LYS A 108 16.07 -1.03 0.56
CA LYS A 108 16.39 -1.58 1.88
C LYS A 108 16.49 -3.11 1.85
N VAL A 109 15.62 -3.79 1.11
CA VAL A 109 15.71 -5.25 0.91
C VAL A 109 17.04 -5.62 0.24
N GLY A 110 17.43 -4.92 -0.83
CA GLY A 110 18.72 -5.15 -1.49
C GLY A 110 19.91 -4.99 -0.54
N GLU A 111 19.89 -3.96 0.32
CA GLU A 111 20.94 -3.70 1.30
C GLU A 111 21.04 -4.77 2.39
N VAL A 112 19.91 -5.28 2.88
CA VAL A 112 19.88 -6.17 4.07
C VAL A 112 19.76 -7.65 3.73
N MET A 113 19.27 -7.98 2.53
CA MET A 113 18.94 -9.34 2.12
C MET A 113 19.54 -9.72 0.76
N GLY A 114 20.30 -8.83 0.10
CA GLY A 114 20.87 -9.11 -1.23
C GLY A 114 21.74 -10.36 -1.28
N GLU A 115 22.61 -10.55 -0.28
CA GLU A 115 23.44 -11.76 -0.16
C GLU A 115 22.63 -13.02 0.17
N LYS A 116 21.43 -12.85 0.74
CA LYS A 116 20.49 -13.94 1.03
C LYS A 116 19.58 -14.27 -0.16
N GLY A 117 19.79 -13.63 -1.31
CA GLY A 117 19.06 -13.92 -2.54
C GLY A 117 17.61 -13.43 -2.56
N ALA A 118 17.23 -12.43 -1.75
CA ALA A 118 15.88 -11.89 -1.80
C ALA A 118 15.60 -11.20 -3.14
N GLU A 119 14.51 -11.62 -3.80
CA GLU A 119 14.05 -11.06 -5.07
C GLU A 119 12.82 -10.18 -4.86
N VAL A 120 13.03 -8.86 -4.81
CA VAL A 120 11.93 -7.88 -4.79
C VAL A 120 12.05 -6.95 -5.99
N LYS A 121 11.09 -7.04 -6.91
CA LYS A 121 11.03 -6.22 -8.13
C LYS A 121 10.00 -5.11 -7.96
N LEU A 122 10.36 -3.88 -8.30
CA LEU A 122 9.42 -2.76 -8.42
C LEU A 122 9.19 -2.47 -9.91
N VAL A 123 7.94 -2.55 -10.34
CA VAL A 123 7.45 -2.15 -11.66
C VAL A 123 6.80 -0.78 -11.50
N GLU A 124 7.54 0.26 -11.85
CA GLU A 124 7.04 1.62 -11.85
C GLU A 124 6.34 1.93 -13.17
N ARG A 125 5.17 2.57 -13.12
CA ARG A 125 4.42 3.00 -14.30
C ARG A 125 4.44 4.52 -14.39
N GLU A 126 5.09 5.01 -15.44
CA GLU A 126 5.28 6.44 -15.66
C GLU A 126 3.94 7.13 -15.99
N GLY A 127 3.67 8.24 -15.32
CA GLY A 127 2.47 9.06 -15.51
C GLY A 127 1.24 8.57 -14.77
N GLU A 128 1.29 7.36 -14.18
CA GLU A 128 0.11 6.70 -13.62
C GLU A 128 -0.15 7.10 -12.15
N ASP A 129 -1.43 7.27 -11.82
CA ASP A 129 -1.93 7.55 -10.46
C ASP A 129 -2.40 6.26 -9.76
N HIS A 130 -2.84 6.36 -8.51
CA HIS A 130 -3.35 5.24 -7.71
C HIS A 130 -4.47 4.48 -8.42
N GLY A 131 -4.34 3.15 -8.51
CA GLY A 131 -5.37 2.28 -9.09
C GLY A 131 -5.48 2.36 -10.62
N PHE A 132 -4.45 2.85 -11.31
CA PHE A 132 -4.37 2.83 -12.78
C PHE A 132 -4.53 1.41 -13.37
N ASP A 133 -4.21 0.38 -12.58
CA ASP A 133 -4.19 -1.03 -12.97
C ASP A 133 -5.56 -1.72 -12.85
N MET A 134 -6.60 -1.03 -12.38
CA MET A 134 -7.94 -1.60 -12.19
C MET A 134 -8.58 -2.14 -13.47
N ASP A 135 -8.27 -1.52 -14.61
CA ASP A 135 -8.74 -1.93 -15.94
C ASP A 135 -7.62 -2.58 -16.77
N ALA A 136 -6.44 -2.82 -16.16
CA ALA A 136 -5.31 -3.41 -16.86
C ALA A 136 -5.60 -4.87 -17.22
N SER A 137 -5.02 -5.30 -18.34
CA SER A 137 -5.21 -6.67 -18.82
C SER A 137 -3.94 -7.26 -19.43
N GLU A 138 -3.90 -8.59 -19.58
CA GLU A 138 -2.84 -9.30 -20.31
C GLU A 138 -2.72 -8.88 -21.79
N GLY A 139 -3.64 -8.06 -22.31
CA GLY A 139 -3.47 -7.38 -23.59
C GLY A 139 -2.29 -6.40 -23.60
N GLU A 140 -1.88 -5.91 -22.44
CA GLU A 140 -0.76 -4.99 -22.27
C GLU A 140 0.55 -5.73 -22.00
N GLU A 141 1.63 -5.26 -22.61
CA GLU A 141 2.95 -5.90 -22.53
C GLU A 141 3.48 -5.97 -21.09
N TRP A 142 3.38 -4.87 -20.34
CA TRP A 142 3.87 -4.81 -18.96
C TRP A 142 3.15 -5.79 -18.03
N VAL A 143 1.85 -6.04 -18.27
CA VAL A 143 1.08 -7.05 -17.50
C VAL A 143 1.60 -8.44 -17.82
N ARG A 144 1.84 -8.77 -19.10
CA ARG A 144 2.42 -10.07 -19.48
C ARG A 144 3.80 -10.30 -18.87
N GLU A 145 4.64 -9.27 -18.84
CA GLU A 145 5.95 -9.36 -18.19
C GLU A 145 5.86 -9.59 -16.67
N VAL A 146 4.92 -8.93 -16.00
CA VAL A 146 4.61 -9.17 -14.59
C VAL A 146 4.15 -10.61 -14.37
N MET A 147 3.21 -11.08 -15.18
CA MET A 147 2.66 -12.44 -15.08
C MET A 147 3.74 -13.49 -15.31
N GLN A 148 4.53 -13.37 -16.38
CA GLN A 148 5.65 -14.27 -16.64
C GLN A 148 6.64 -14.31 -15.46
N TRP A 149 6.99 -13.14 -14.91
CA TRP A 149 7.89 -13.07 -13.75
C TRP A 149 7.33 -13.82 -12.54
N VAL A 150 6.02 -13.70 -12.28
CA VAL A 150 5.33 -14.40 -11.19
C VAL A 150 5.30 -15.91 -11.45
N GLU A 151 4.94 -16.35 -12.65
CA GLU A 151 4.89 -17.78 -13.02
C GLU A 151 6.22 -18.49 -12.80
N GLU A 152 7.31 -17.90 -13.30
CA GLU A 152 8.67 -18.44 -13.17
C GLU A 152 9.12 -18.64 -11.71
N ARG A 153 8.59 -17.84 -10.77
CA ARG A 153 9.05 -17.80 -9.37
C ARG A 153 8.12 -18.49 -8.39
N TRP A 154 6.83 -18.55 -8.70
CA TRP A 154 5.81 -19.07 -7.81
C TRP A 154 5.21 -20.40 -8.26
N ILE A 155 5.19 -20.67 -9.57
CA ILE A 155 4.50 -21.84 -10.13
C ILE A 155 5.51 -22.89 -10.63
N GLY A 156 6.56 -22.46 -11.34
CA GLY A 156 7.57 -23.35 -11.93
C GLY A 156 7.18 -23.86 -13.30
#